data_AF-X1SS50-F1
#
_entry.id   AF-X1SS50-F1
#
_cell.length_a   1.000
_cell.length_b   1.000
_cell.length_c   1.000
_cell.angle_alpha   90.00
_cell.angle_beta   90.00
_cell.angle_gamma   90.00
#
_symmetry.space_group_name_H-M   'P 1'
#
loop_
_entity.id
_entity.type
_entity.pdbx_description
1 polymer ?
#
loop_
_entity_poly.entity_id
_entity_poly.type
_entity_poly.pdbx_seq_one_letter_code
_entity_poly.pdbx_strand_id
1 'polypeptide(L)' 'MAIETQAQGLGQFIRWGFTLKYPNDHVVELRHQGELVARFSQTGATEESIQAECALHLAKRHGWDGTLWERR' A
#
# COMPACT_ATOMS: atom_id res chain seq x y z
N MET A 1 -11.83 12.17 -18.52
CA MET A 1 -12.31 11.15 -17.56
C MET A 1 -11.07 10.72 -16.78
N ALA A 2 -10.92 11.21 -15.54
CA ALA A 2 -9.64 11.18 -14.84
C ALA A 2 -9.52 9.93 -13.94
N ILE A 3 -8.76 8.94 -14.40
CA ILE A 3 -8.39 7.74 -13.62
C ILE A 3 -6.90 7.42 -13.82
N GLU A 4 -6.00 8.40 -13.83
CA GLU A 4 -4.61 8.14 -14.26
C GLU A 4 -3.52 8.72 -13.34
N THR A 5 -3.85 9.25 -12.17
CA THR A 5 -2.83 9.69 -11.18
C THR A 5 -2.64 8.69 -10.04
N GLN A 6 -3.51 7.68 -9.90
CA GLN A 6 -3.53 6.75 -8.75
C GLN A 6 -2.41 5.68 -8.77
N ALA A 7 -1.57 5.63 -9.81
CA ALA A 7 -0.61 4.55 -10.05
C ALA A 7 0.85 4.88 -9.68
N GLN A 8 1.19 6.15 -9.42
CA GLN A 8 2.61 6.54 -9.36
C GLN A 8 3.34 5.94 -8.15
N GLY A 9 2.71 5.86 -6.97
CA GLY A 9 3.36 5.28 -5.77
C GLY A 9 3.30 3.76 -5.64
N LEU A 10 2.38 3.10 -6.35
CA LEU A 10 2.23 1.64 -6.27
C LEU A 10 3.20 0.88 -7.19
N GLY A 11 3.67 1.49 -8.28
CA GLY A 11 4.64 0.88 -9.19
C GLY A 11 4.35 -0.60 -9.52
N GLN A 12 5.24 -1.50 -9.08
CA GLN A 12 5.10 -2.94 -9.32
C GLN A 12 4.01 -3.64 -8.50
N PHE A 13 3.53 -3.05 -7.40
CA PHE A 13 2.49 -3.63 -6.54
C PHE A 13 1.10 -3.62 -7.22
N ILE A 14 0.89 -2.77 -8.22
CA ILE A 14 -0.33 -2.81 -9.05
C ILE A 14 -0.49 -4.19 -9.72
N ARG A 15 0.62 -4.81 -10.14
CA ARG A 15 0.59 -6.16 -10.76
C ARG A 15 0.18 -7.26 -9.78
N TRP A 16 0.35 -7.02 -8.49
CA TRP A 16 -0.07 -7.94 -7.43
C TRP A 16 -1.54 -7.70 -7.01
N GLY A 17 -2.23 -6.72 -7.60
CA GLY A 17 -3.63 -6.42 -7.29
C GLY A 17 -3.81 -5.35 -6.22
N PHE A 18 -2.76 -4.58 -5.88
CA PHE A 18 -2.89 -3.41 -5.01
C PHE A 18 -3.49 -2.22 -5.78
N THR A 19 -4.35 -1.48 -5.09
CA THR A 19 -5.03 -0.28 -5.57
C THR A 19 -5.09 0.76 -4.47
N LEU A 20 -4.76 2.01 -4.78
CA LEU A 20 -4.97 3.12 -3.88
C LEU A 20 -6.32 3.76 -4.19
N LYS A 21 -7.11 4.02 -3.14
CA LYS A 21 -8.31 4.84 -3.21
C LYS A 21 -8.12 6.09 -2.37
N TYR A 22 -8.69 7.19 -2.86
CA TYR A 22 -8.68 8.49 -2.19
C TYR A 22 -10.13 8.84 -1.84
N PRO A 23 -10.72 8.23 -0.80
CA PRO A 23 -12.11 8.50 -0.42
C PRO A 23 -12.30 9.92 0.12
N ASN A 24 -11.22 10.56 0.59
CA ASN A 24 -11.23 11.88 1.19
C ASN A 24 -9.91 12.59 0.89
N ASP A 25 -9.90 13.92 0.79
CA ASP A 25 -8.71 14.71 0.45
C ASP A 25 -7.49 14.39 1.34
N HIS A 26 -7.74 14.06 2.61
CA HIS A 26 -6.68 13.81 3.58
C HIS A 26 -6.37 12.33 3.83
N VAL A 27 -7.00 11.41 3.11
CA VAL A 27 -6.92 9.98 3.41
C VAL A 27 -6.68 9.17 2.14
N VAL A 28 -5.72 8.25 2.25
CA VAL A 28 -5.37 7.31 1.19
C VAL A 28 -5.60 5.90 1.73
N GLU A 29 -6.47 5.14 1.08
CA GLU A 29 -6.75 3.76 1.41
C GLU A 29 -6.00 2.85 0.45
N LEU A 30 -5.07 2.06 0.97
CA LEU A 30 -4.45 0.97 0.26
C LEU A 30 -5.37 -0.24 0.31
N ARG A 31 -5.75 -0.74 -0.85
CA ARG A 31 -6.58 -1.92 -1.03
C ARG A 31 -5.83 -2.99 -1.81
N HIS A 32 -6.11 -4.25 -1.52
CA HIS A 32 -5.55 -5.39 -2.24
C HIS A 32 -6.69 -6.29 -2.67
N GLN A 33 -6.88 -6.44 -3.98
CA GLN A 33 -7.99 -7.20 -4.57
C GLN A 33 -9.37 -6.81 -4.02
N GLY A 34 -9.57 -5.53 -3.71
CA GLY A 34 -10.82 -5.00 -3.16
C GLY A 34 -10.92 -4.99 -1.63
N GLU A 35 -10.01 -5.66 -0.91
CA GLU A 35 -9.95 -5.61 0.57
C GLU A 35 -9.15 -4.40 1.04
N LEU A 36 -9.58 -3.76 2.13
CA LEU A 36 -8.80 -2.69 2.76
C LEU A 36 -7.59 -3.31 3.48
N VAL A 37 -6.39 -2.90 3.07
CA VAL A 37 -5.12 -3.34 3.67
C VAL A 37 -4.67 -2.36 4.74
N ALA A 38 -4.54 -1.09 4.34
CA ALA A 38 -4.03 -0.04 5.18
C ALA A 38 -4.67 1.29 4.81
N ARG A 39 -4.67 2.22 5.76
CA ARG A 39 -5.15 3.58 5.56
C ARG A 39 -4.05 4.55 6.00
N PHE A 40 -3.65 5.42 5.09
CA PHE A 40 -2.70 6.48 5.30
C PHE A 40 -3.40 7.82 5.33
N SER A 41 -2.80 8.78 6.01
CA SER A 41 -3.11 10.19 5.81
C SER A 41 -2.37 10.67 4.57
N GLN A 42 -2.93 11.59 3.77
CA GLN A 42 -2.30 12.10 2.53
C GLN A 42 -0.87 12.59 2.76
N THR A 43 -0.59 13.20 3.92
CA THR A 43 0.74 13.67 4.32
C THR A 43 1.72 12.55 4.69
N GLY A 44 1.22 11.37 5.09
CA GLY A 44 2.01 10.18 5.40
C GLY A 44 1.94 9.10 4.32
N ALA A 45 1.15 9.32 3.27
CA ALA A 45 0.98 8.43 2.12
C ALA A 45 2.14 8.63 1.12
N THR A 46 3.37 8.60 1.64
CA THR A 46 4.57 8.60 0.81
C THR A 46 4.70 7.27 0.09
N GLU A 47 5.36 7.28 -1.07
CA GLU A 47 5.59 6.06 -1.86
C GLU A 47 6.28 4.98 -1.02
N GLU A 48 7.29 5.37 -0.22
CA GLU A 48 8.01 4.47 0.68
C GLU A 48 7.09 3.85 1.75
N SER A 49 6.21 4.62 2.37
CA SER A 49 5.29 4.11 3.40
C SER A 49 4.25 3.15 2.80
N ILE A 50 3.74 3.48 1.61
CA ILE A 50 2.77 2.64 0.89
C ILE A 50 3.42 1.32 0.45
N GLN A 51 4.65 1.37 -0.06
CA GLN A 51 5.40 0.20 -0.48
C GLN A 51 5.81 -0.68 0.71
N ALA A 52 6.23 -0.09 1.82
CA ALA A 52 6.55 -0.81 3.05
C ALA A 52 5.35 -1.60 3.58
N GLU A 53 4.16 -0.98 3.61
CA GLU A 53 2.92 -1.69 4.00
C GLU A 53 2.47 -2.71 2.96
N CYS A 54 2.63 -2.45 1.66
CA CYS A 54 2.36 -3.47 0.64
C CYS A 54 3.24 -4.72 0.86
N ALA A 55 4.54 -4.51 1.10
CA ALA A 55 5.49 -5.58 1.38
C ALA A 55 5.16 -6.30 2.69
N LEU A 56 4.82 -5.57 3.76
CA LEU A 56 4.40 -6.14 5.05
C LEU A 56 3.12 -6.96 4.91
N HIS A 57 2.14 -6.49 4.14
CA HIS A 57 0.89 -7.20 3.93
C HIS A 57 1.07 -8.44 3.08
N LEU A 58 1.85 -8.37 2.01
CA LEU A 58 2.24 -9.55 1.23
C LEU A 58 2.98 -10.55 2.11
N ALA A 59 3.90 -10.07 2.95
CA ALA A 59 4.62 -10.88 3.91
C ALA A 59 3.67 -11.61 4.86
N LYS A 60 2.78 -10.86 5.53
CA LYS A 60 1.82 -11.41 6.48
C LYS A 60 0.81 -12.38 5.83
N ARG A 61 0.34 -12.08 4.61
CA ARG A 61 -0.68 -12.87 3.90
C ARG A 61 -0.11 -14.15 3.26
N HIS A 62 1.11 -14.09 2.72
CA HIS A 62 1.78 -15.23 2.06
C HIS A 62 2.69 -16.02 3.01
N GLY A 63 2.70 -15.71 4.31
CA GLY A 63 3.48 -16.47 5.29
C GLY A 63 4.98 -16.17 5.26
N TRP A 64 5.36 -14.95 4.86
CA TRP A 64 6.71 -14.45 5.06
C TRP A 64 6.84 -14.05 6.53
N ASP A 65 7.43 -14.95 7.31
CA ASP A 65 7.80 -14.72 8.71
C ASP A 65 8.74 -13.52 8.76
N GLY A 66 8.24 -12.38 9.27
CA GLY A 66 8.83 -11.05 9.15
C GLY A 66 10.14 -10.82 9.90
N THR A 67 11.16 -11.65 9.68
CA THR A 67 12.52 -11.37 10.11
C THR A 67 13.19 -10.45 9.09
N LEU A 68 12.97 -9.15 9.24
CA LEU A 68 13.86 -8.12 8.67
C LEU A 68 14.08 -6.96 9.63
N TRP A 69 14.02 -7.24 10.93
CA TRP A 69 14.33 -6.29 11.99
C TRP A 69 14.95 -7.09 13.14
N GLU A 70 16.19 -7.56 12.96
CA GLU A 70 17.03 -7.95 14.09
C GLU A 70 17.14 -6.73 15.00
N ARG A 71 16.34 -6.71 16.07
CA ARG A 71 16.59 -5.86 17.23
C ARG A 71 17.87 -6.37 17.87
N ARG A 72 18.98 -5.68 17.60
CA ARG A 72 20.20 -5.75 18.41
C ARG A 72 20.14 -4.72 19.53
#